data_AF-A0A127SN47-F1
#
_entry.id   AF-A0A127SN47-F1
#
_cell.length_a   1.000
_cell.length_b   1.000
_cell.length_c   1.000
_cell.angle_alpha   90.00
_cell.angle_beta   90.00
_cell.angle_gamma   90.00
#
_symmetry.space_group_name_H-M   'P 1'
#
loop_
_entity.id
_entity.type
_entity.pdbx_description
1 polymer ?
#
loop_
_entity_poly.entity_id
_entity_poly.type
_entity_poly.pdbx_seq_one_letter_code
_entity_poly.pdbx_strand_id
1 'polypeptide(L)'
;MVKYAPRKVYIRESGGYVELSYTEFCRCRESDQTYMDKLFIPIQGCLLEVVREQYTDFYRDKERWRYLQKLDTKNRLLSLDGFTDSEGNPLDFITDEAVDIAETVVNAVMVDRLKAALPLLSDSEQELIQAI
;
A
#
# COMPACT_ATOMS: atom_id res chain seq x y z
N MET A 1 5.65 4.67 25.64
CA MET A 1 4.99 5.58 26.60
C MET A 1 3.77 6.19 25.95
N VAL A 2 2.60 6.09 26.57
CA VAL A 2 1.40 6.80 26.11
C VAL A 2 1.65 8.29 26.30
N LYS A 3 1.68 9.07 25.22
CA LYS A 3 2.00 10.52 25.26
C LYS A 3 0.94 11.35 26.00
N TYR A 4 -0.23 10.79 26.33
CA TYR A 4 -1.33 11.48 26.98
C TYR A 4 -2.18 10.51 27.82
N ALA A 5 -2.63 10.95 29.00
CA ALA A 5 -3.57 10.16 29.80
C ALA A 5 -4.95 10.13 29.09
N PRO A 6 -5.59 8.96 28.95
CA PRO A 6 -6.89 8.88 28.29
C PRO A 6 -7.93 9.72 29.04
N ARG A 7 -8.84 10.34 28.29
CA ARG A 7 -9.94 11.16 28.83
C ARG A 7 -10.89 10.33 29.70
N LYS A 8 -11.18 9.10 29.26
CA LYS A 8 -12.09 8.15 29.90
C LYS A 8 -11.65 6.72 29.63
N VAL A 9 -11.99 5.80 30.53
CA VAL A 9 -11.81 4.35 30.35
C VAL A 9 -13.19 3.71 30.40
N TYR A 10 -13.49 2.82 29.46
CA TYR A 10 -14.75 2.09 29.40
C TYR A 10 -14.50 0.60 29.60
N ILE A 11 -15.17 0.03 30.58
CA ILE A 11 -15.03 -1.37 31.01
C ILE A 11 -16.32 -2.10 30.67
N ARG A 12 -16.21 -3.34 30.20
CA ARG A 12 -17.36 -4.13 29.80
C ARG A 12 -17.95 -4.85 31.01
N GLU A 13 -19.23 -4.62 31.26
CA GLU A 13 -20.02 -5.29 32.30
C GLU A 13 -21.27 -5.95 31.71
N SER A 14 -22.02 -6.71 32.54
CA SER A 14 -23.17 -7.57 32.20
C SER A 14 -24.39 -6.81 31.65
N GLY A 15 -24.22 -6.02 30.59
CA GLY A 15 -25.26 -5.19 29.98
C GLY A 15 -24.74 -3.97 29.20
N GLY A 16 -23.43 -3.71 29.17
CA GLY A 16 -22.89 -2.57 28.44
C GLY A 16 -21.49 -2.15 28.87
N TYR A 17 -21.17 -0.88 28.62
CA TYR A 17 -19.93 -0.26 29.05
C TYR A 17 -20.16 0.67 30.23
N VAL A 18 -19.33 0.53 31.26
CA VAL A 18 -19.27 1.45 32.40
C VAL A 18 -18.04 2.31 32.28
N GLU A 19 -18.22 3.60 32.51
CA GLU A 19 -17.12 4.57 32.53
C GLU A 19 -16.37 4.49 33.87
N LEU A 20 -15.05 4.49 33.77
CA LEU A 20 -14.12 4.54 34.89
C LEU A 20 -13.13 5.68 34.67
N SER A 21 -12.77 6.39 35.75
CA SER A 21 -11.68 7.36 35.67
C SER A 21 -10.36 6.65 35.42
N TYR A 22 -9.41 7.33 34.78
CA TYR A 22 -8.09 6.75 34.51
C TYR A 22 -7.35 6.39 35.81
N THR A 23 -7.55 7.17 36.88
CA THR A 23 -6.96 6.92 38.21
C THR A 23 -7.52 5.66 38.87
N GLU A 24 -8.83 5.44 38.78
CA GLU A 24 -9.46 4.22 39.31
C GLU A 24 -9.04 3.01 38.49
N PHE A 25 -8.97 3.15 37.16
CA PHE A 25 -8.46 2.09 36.28
C PHE A 25 -7.04 1.65 36.67
N CYS A 26 -6.13 2.60 36.89
CA CYS A 26 -4.77 2.28 37.35
C CYS A 26 -4.78 1.55 38.70
N ARG A 27 -5.57 2.02 39.67
CA ARG A 27 -5.69 1.39 40.99
C ARG A 27 -6.23 -0.04 40.90
N CYS A 28 -7.28 -0.25 40.10
CA CYS A 28 -7.85 -1.58 39.86
C CYS A 28 -6.81 -2.49 39.21
N ARG A 29 -6.06 -2.00 38.22
CA ARG A 29 -5.02 -2.79 37.56
C ARG A 29 -3.86 -3.17 38.49
N GLU A 30 -3.53 -2.35 39.47
CA GLU A 30 -2.51 -2.66 40.47
C GLU A 30 -2.98 -3.65 41.54
N SER A 31 -4.29 -3.63 41.86
CA SER A 31 -4.85 -4.39 42.98
C SER A 31 -5.50 -5.72 42.56
N ASP A 32 -5.93 -5.84 41.30
CA ASP A 32 -6.67 -6.98 40.78
C ASP A 32 -5.98 -7.54 39.53
N GLN A 33 -5.51 -8.78 39.63
CA GLN A 33 -4.81 -9.47 38.54
C GLN A 33 -5.71 -9.70 37.32
N THR A 34 -7.04 -9.79 37.49
CA THR A 34 -7.97 -10.02 36.38
C THR A 34 -7.99 -8.85 35.38
N TYR A 35 -7.60 -7.65 35.83
CA TYR A 35 -7.46 -6.47 34.97
C TYR A 35 -6.24 -6.53 34.04
N MET A 36 -5.26 -7.41 34.32
CA MET A 36 -4.09 -7.59 33.44
C MET A 36 -4.42 -8.36 32.17
N ASP A 37 -5.43 -9.22 32.22
CA ASP A 37 -5.86 -10.04 31.07
C ASP A 37 -6.85 -9.28 30.16
N LYS A 38 -7.37 -8.14 30.62
CA LYS A 38 -8.27 -7.28 29.85
C LYS A 38 -7.52 -6.58 28.72
N LEU A 39 -8.13 -6.59 27.54
CA LEU A 39 -7.57 -5.97 26.33
C LEU A 39 -8.27 -4.65 26.06
N PHE A 40 -7.51 -3.62 25.67
CA PHE A 40 -8.05 -2.29 25.42
C PHE A 40 -7.59 -1.72 24.08
N ILE A 41 -8.49 -1.07 23.37
CA ILE A 41 -8.18 -0.30 22.16
C ILE A 41 -8.37 1.21 22.41
N PRO A 42 -7.46 2.06 21.91
CA PRO A 42 -7.63 3.51 22.03
C PRO A 42 -8.57 4.04 20.94
N ILE A 43 -9.63 4.74 21.34
CA ILE A 43 -10.59 5.38 20.43
C ILE A 43 -10.84 6.82 20.88
N GLN A 44 -10.51 7.80 20.04
CA GLN A 44 -10.77 9.23 20.28
C GLN A 44 -10.33 9.75 21.67
N GLY A 45 -9.18 9.26 22.14
CA GLY A 45 -8.64 9.62 23.45
C GLY A 45 -9.26 8.87 24.63
N CYS A 46 -10.10 7.87 24.41
CA CYS A 46 -10.61 6.96 25.42
C CYS A 46 -9.96 5.57 25.29
N LEU A 47 -9.93 4.80 26.39
CA LEU A 47 -9.60 3.36 26.35
C LEU A 47 -10.89 2.55 26.44
N LEU A 48 -11.09 1.63 25.52
CA LEU A 48 -12.26 0.75 25.48
C LEU A 48 -11.85 -0.70 25.68
N GLU A 49 -12.39 -1.36 26.71
CA GLU A 49 -12.22 -2.81 26.92
C GLU A 49 -12.86 -3.57 25.76
N VAL A 50 -12.15 -4.54 25.19
CA VAL A 50 -12.63 -5.34 24.07
C VAL A 50 -12.27 -6.80 24.24
N VAL A 51 -12.97 -7.68 23.52
CA VAL A 51 -12.60 -9.09 23.45
C VAL A 51 -11.39 -9.28 22.53
N ARG A 52 -10.72 -10.42 22.68
CA ARG A 52 -9.51 -10.77 21.91
C ARG A 52 -9.71 -10.69 20.39
N GLU A 53 -10.85 -11.12 19.88
CA GLU A 53 -11.17 -11.08 18.45
C GLU A 53 -11.15 -9.63 17.94
N GLN A 54 -11.91 -8.74 18.58
CA GLN A 54 -11.96 -7.31 18.25
C GLN A 54 -10.60 -6.62 18.42
N TYR A 55 -9.83 -6.98 19.46
CA TYR A 55 -8.48 -6.45 19.65
C TYR A 55 -7.56 -6.82 18.49
N THR A 56 -7.62 -8.09 18.06
CA THR A 56 -6.82 -8.60 16.94
C THR A 56 -7.21 -7.91 15.65
N ASP A 57 -8.50 -7.72 15.41
CA ASP A 57 -9.03 -7.06 14.21
C ASP A 57 -8.63 -5.59 14.14
N PHE A 58 -8.71 -4.87 15.26
CA PHE A 58 -8.30 -3.48 15.34
C PHE A 58 -6.83 -3.27 14.96
N TYR A 59 -5.95 -4.20 15.34
CA TYR A 59 -4.52 -4.12 15.05
C TYR A 59 -4.10 -4.87 13.79
N ARG A 60 -5.02 -5.57 13.11
CA ARG A 60 -4.71 -6.45 11.97
C ARG A 60 -3.93 -5.73 10.88
N ASP A 61 -4.43 -4.59 10.41
CA ASP A 61 -3.79 -3.85 9.32
C ASP A 61 -2.47 -3.22 9.74
N LYS A 62 -2.39 -2.73 10.99
CA LYS A 62 -1.16 -2.16 11.54
C LYS A 62 -0.06 -3.21 11.65
N GLU A 63 -0.38 -4.41 12.13
CA GLU A 63 0.57 -5.51 12.23
C GLU A 63 0.93 -6.07 10.85
N ARG A 64 -0.03 -6.13 9.91
CA ARG A 64 0.24 -6.46 8.51
C ARG A 64 1.25 -5.50 7.90
N TRP A 65 1.06 -4.19 8.08
CA TRP A 65 1.97 -3.18 7.55
C TRP A 65 3.37 -3.30 8.17
N ARG A 66 3.47 -3.50 9.49
CA ARG A 66 4.74 -3.77 10.18
C ARG A 66 5.43 -5.03 9.65
N TYR A 67 4.68 -6.08 9.37
CA TYR A 67 5.20 -7.31 8.81
C TYR A 67 5.77 -7.09 7.40
N LEU A 68 5.04 -6.38 6.53
CA LEU A 68 5.52 -6.02 5.19
C LEU A 68 6.80 -5.18 5.27
N GLN A 69 6.85 -4.15 6.13
CA GLN A 69 8.04 -3.34 6.31
C GLN A 69 9.26 -4.17 6.76
N LYS A 70 9.05 -5.17 7.64
CA LYS A 70 10.11 -6.11 8.04
C LYS A 70 10.58 -6.99 6.88
N LEU A 71 9.65 -7.46 6.04
CA LEU A 71 9.98 -8.23 4.83
C LEU A 71 10.77 -7.38 3.84
N ASP A 72 10.32 -6.15 3.56
CA ASP A 72 11.01 -5.24 2.65
C ASP A 72 12.43 -4.96 3.13
N THR A 73 12.59 -4.69 4.42
CA THR A 73 13.91 -4.49 5.05
C THR A 73 14.78 -5.74 4.93
N LYS A 74 14.23 -6.93 5.21
CA LYS A 74 14.95 -8.21 5.12
C LYS A 74 15.42 -8.48 3.68
N ASN A 75 14.57 -8.18 2.70
CA ASN A 75 14.84 -8.40 1.28
C ASN A 75 15.57 -7.20 0.63
N ARG A 76 15.85 -6.14 1.38
CA ARG A 76 16.47 -4.89 0.90
C ARG A 76 15.73 -4.28 -0.30
N LEU A 77 14.40 -4.37 -0.28
CA LEU A 77 13.55 -3.77 -1.31
C LEU A 77 13.55 -2.25 -1.16
N LEU A 78 13.57 -1.55 -2.29
CA LEU A 78 13.42 -0.10 -2.35
C LEU A 78 11.94 0.24 -2.57
N SER A 79 11.47 1.30 -1.90
CA SER A 79 10.12 1.81 -2.12
C SER A 79 10.03 2.49 -3.48
N LEU A 80 9.00 2.16 -4.26
CA LEU A 80 8.70 2.84 -5.52
C LEU A 80 8.32 4.31 -5.30
N ASP A 81 7.72 4.64 -4.16
CA ASP A 81 7.42 6.04 -3.79
C ASP A 81 8.70 6.90 -3.64
N GLY A 82 9.86 6.26 -3.44
CA GLY A 82 11.16 6.95 -3.43
C GLY A 82 11.63 7.37 -4.82
N PHE A 83 10.95 6.92 -5.88
CA PHE A 83 11.28 7.19 -7.28
C PHE A 83 10.27 8.12 -7.94
N THR A 84 9.65 9.03 -7.20
CA THR A 84 8.81 10.09 -7.77
C THR A 84 9.47 11.46 -7.60
N ASP A 85 9.21 12.38 -8.53
CA ASP A 85 9.61 13.77 -8.40
C ASP A 85 8.76 14.52 -7.34
N SER A 86 9.03 15.81 -7.15
CA SER A 86 8.28 16.66 -6.22
C SER A 86 6.80 16.85 -6.59
N GLU A 87 6.42 16.52 -7.82
CA GLU A 87 5.06 16.59 -8.34
C GLU A 87 4.35 15.22 -8.29
N GLY A 88 5.06 14.16 -7.86
CA GLY A 88 4.55 12.79 -7.78
C GLY A 88 4.64 12.01 -9.09
N ASN A 89 5.32 12.54 -10.11
CA ASN A 89 5.53 11.82 -11.37
C ASN A 89 6.63 10.76 -11.18
N PRO A 90 6.47 9.54 -11.73
CA PRO A 90 7.52 8.55 -11.72
C PRO A 90 8.78 9.08 -12.41
N LEU A 91 9.92 8.95 -11.75
CA LEU A 91 11.21 9.21 -12.37
C LEU A 91 11.47 8.16 -13.44
N ASP A 92 12.02 8.59 -14.57
CA ASP A 92 12.27 7.78 -15.78
C ASP A 92 13.48 6.82 -15.62
N PHE A 93 13.58 6.15 -14.48
CA PHE A 93 14.68 5.22 -14.15
C PHE A 93 14.31 3.75 -14.36
N ILE A 94 13.01 3.42 -14.43
CA ILE A 94 12.54 2.05 -14.63
C ILE A 94 12.11 1.90 -16.09
N THR A 95 13.07 1.52 -16.93
CA THR A 95 12.83 1.21 -18.34
C THR A 95 12.49 -0.26 -18.50
N ASP A 96 11.49 -0.57 -19.32
CA ASP A 96 11.22 -1.95 -19.72
C ASP A 96 12.29 -2.42 -20.72
N GLU A 97 13.29 -3.15 -20.22
CA GLU A 97 14.39 -3.69 -21.04
C GLU A 97 13.91 -4.71 -22.09
N ALA A 98 12.69 -5.25 -21.98
CA ALA A 98 12.14 -6.16 -22.98
C ALA A 98 11.65 -5.43 -24.25
N VAL A 99 11.48 -4.11 -24.19
CA VAL A 99 11.03 -3.31 -25.33
C VAL A 99 12.24 -2.79 -26.11
N ASP A 100 12.49 -3.37 -27.28
CA ASP A 100 13.46 -2.82 -28.23
C ASP A 100 12.85 -1.62 -28.98
N ILE A 101 13.00 -0.45 -28.37
CA ILE A 101 12.56 0.83 -28.94
C ILE A 101 13.32 1.11 -30.25
N ALA A 102 14.60 0.71 -30.34
CA ALA A 102 15.40 0.96 -31.52
C ALA A 102 14.87 0.14 -32.72
N GLU A 103 14.58 -1.15 -32.52
CA GLU A 103 13.95 -1.99 -33.54
C GLU A 103 12.59 -1.44 -33.96
N THR A 104 11.77 -1.01 -33.00
CA THR A 104 10.45 -0.43 -33.28
C THR A 104 10.55 0.83 -34.16
N VAL A 105 11.49 1.73 -33.83
CA VAL A 105 11.72 2.96 -34.60
C VAL A 105 12.27 2.64 -35.99
N VAL A 106 13.21 1.69 -36.10
CA VAL A 106 13.75 1.24 -37.39
C VAL A 106 12.63 0.69 -38.27
N ASN A 107 11.78 -0.18 -37.73
CA ASN A 107 10.65 -0.75 -38.45
C ASN A 107 9.68 0.35 -38.92
N ALA A 108 9.35 1.32 -38.07
CA ALA A 108 8.49 2.44 -38.45
C ALA A 108 9.08 3.27 -39.61
N VAL A 109 10.38 3.61 -39.53
CA VAL A 109 11.08 4.34 -40.60
C VAL A 109 11.15 3.52 -41.89
N MET A 110 11.39 2.20 -41.80
CA MET A 110 11.38 1.33 -42.97
C MET A 110 10.00 1.27 -43.63
N VAL A 111 8.92 1.16 -42.85
CA VAL A 111 7.55 1.17 -43.37
C VAL A 111 7.22 2.50 -44.06
N ASP A 112 7.61 3.64 -43.48
CA ASP A 112 7.37 4.94 -44.11
C ASP A 112 8.13 5.11 -45.42
N ARG A 113 9.38 4.64 -45.47
CA ARG A 113 10.16 4.60 -46.72
C ARG A 113 9.52 3.69 -47.76
N LEU A 114 9.03 2.52 -47.35
CA LEU A 114 8.33 1.60 -48.23
C LEU A 114 7.08 2.26 -48.81
N LYS A 115 6.25 2.89 -47.95
CA LYS A 115 5.05 3.63 -48.36
C LYS A 115 5.35 4.78 -49.33
N ALA A 116 6.47 5.47 -49.15
CA ALA A 116 6.90 6.53 -50.06
C ALA A 116 7.42 5.99 -51.41
N ALA A 117 8.01 4.79 -51.41
CA ALA A 117 8.54 4.15 -52.63
C ALA A 117 7.46 3.43 -53.45
N LEU A 118 6.40 2.91 -52.81
CA LEU A 118 5.32 2.17 -53.47
C LEU A 118 4.70 2.95 -54.66
N PRO A 119 4.37 4.25 -54.55
CA PRO A 119 3.85 5.04 -55.67
C PRO A 119 4.82 5.24 -56.85
N LEU A 120 6.11 4.93 -56.69
CA LEU A 120 7.11 5.05 -57.75
C LEU A 120 7.18 3.79 -58.64
N LEU A 121 6.55 2.70 -58.21
CA LEU A 121 6.44 1.46 -58.99
C LEU A 121 5.37 1.59 -60.07
N SER A 122 5.51 0.81 -61.15
CA SER A 122 4.48 0.74 -62.19
C SER A 122 3.19 0.10 -61.68
N ASP A 123 2.07 0.39 -62.33
CA ASP A 123 0.74 -0.13 -61.94
C ASP A 123 0.73 -1.66 -61.84
N SER A 124 1.38 -2.35 -62.79
CA SER A 124 1.49 -3.82 -62.77
C SER A 124 2.34 -4.36 -61.61
N GLU A 125 3.36 -3.61 -61.17
CA GLU A 125 4.19 -4.01 -60.02
C GLU A 125 3.46 -3.78 -58.70
N GLN A 126 2.69 -2.69 -58.60
CA GLN A 126 1.86 -2.41 -57.43
C GLN A 126 0.73 -3.44 -57.27
N GLU A 127 0.05 -3.82 -58.37
CA GLU A 127 -0.98 -4.86 -58.37
C GLU A 127 -0.41 -6.21 -57.89
N LEU A 128 0.82 -6.55 -58.29
CA LEU A 128 1.46 -7.80 -57.92
C LEU A 128 1.85 -7.85 -56.43
N ILE A 129 2.24 -6.71 -55.85
CA ILE A 129 2.54 -6.58 -54.41
C ILE A 129 1.26 -6.66 -53.56
N GLN A 130 0.16 -6.04 -54.00
CA GLN A 130 -1.11 -6.05 -53.25
C GLN A 130 -1.83 -7.40 -53.29
N ALA A 131 -1.45 -8.28 -54.21
CA ALA A 131 -2.01 -9.62 -54.35
C ALA A 131 -1.37 -10.67 -53.42
N ILE A 132 -0.30 -10.31 -52.69
CA ILE A 132 0.42 -11.16 -51.72
C ILE A 132 -0.12 -10.89 -50.30
#